data_AF-W9NKP5-F1
#
_entry.id   AF-W9NKP5-F1
#
_cell.length_a   1.000
_cell.length_b   1.000
_cell.length_c   1.000
_cell.angle_alpha   90.00
_cell.angle_beta   90.00
_cell.angle_gamma   90.00
#
_symmetry.space_group_name_H-M   'P 1'
#
loop_
_entity.id
_entity.type
_entity.pdbx_description
1 polymer ?
#
loop_
_entity_poly.entity_id
_entity_poly.type
_entity_poly.pdbx_seq_one_letter_code
_entity_poly.pdbx_strand_id
1 'polypeptide(L)'
;MAEIFGIATGALSVAALFNNCVNTFEYIQLSRHFGEDYQRCQLRLDIAETRLGRWGEAVGINNDVRFASATPTDKAVKGAQGILEDIVDCFEAAQKKSRRYAGRADKQELVVYDNNDMNPIFQRLHKRSRDITHRRQKGTSIVKKAAWALYDGKSLEKIVDQITSWVDELEKLFPVETVHQKLVEIEIEEVGDELSLKTLQDAARGIDPTLEDAVRYKVDAIEGMNSAGNVKTEDLARFQLGNVYSEGALQREILIKDRTNNLVETVSAKDQSQVQIGTVYGGKGIWDN
;
A
#
# COMPACT_ATOMS: atom_id res chain seq x y z
N MET A 1 -29.42 8.33 16.43
CA MET A 1 -29.19 6.89 16.18
C MET A 1 -28.36 6.80 14.91
N ALA A 2 -27.05 6.59 15.02
CA ALA A 2 -26.22 6.38 13.83
C ALA A 2 -26.47 4.95 13.36
N GLU A 3 -26.97 4.79 12.14
CA GLU A 3 -27.29 3.48 11.59
C GLU A 3 -26.04 2.63 11.42
N ILE A 4 -26.20 1.37 11.82
CA ILE A 4 -25.23 0.29 11.71
C ILE A 4 -25.81 -0.57 10.62
N PHE A 5 -25.40 -0.34 9.38
CA PHE A 5 -25.87 -1.12 8.24
C PHE A 5 -27.40 -1.36 8.25
N GLY A 6 -28.19 -0.32 8.55
CA GLY A 6 -29.66 -0.42 8.68
C GLY A 6 -30.40 -0.56 7.35
N ILE A 7 -29.68 -0.50 6.23
CA ILE A 7 -30.22 -0.67 4.89
C ILE A 7 -30.06 -2.14 4.53
N ALA A 8 -31.17 -2.85 4.27
CA ALA A 8 -31.12 -4.20 3.72
C ALA A 8 -30.23 -4.19 2.46
N THR A 9 -29.11 -4.90 2.52
CA THR A 9 -28.08 -4.93 1.46
C THR A 9 -28.67 -5.25 0.08
N GLY A 10 -29.69 -6.12 0.03
CA GLY A 10 -30.41 -6.48 -1.19
C GLY A 10 -31.25 -5.38 -1.86
N ALA A 11 -31.38 -4.20 -1.26
CA ALA A 11 -32.03 -3.04 -1.88
C ALA A 11 -31.04 -2.03 -2.49
N LEU A 12 -29.74 -2.21 -2.25
CA LEU A 12 -28.70 -1.31 -2.76
C LEU A 12 -28.25 -1.76 -4.15
N SER A 13 -27.91 -0.79 -5.00
CA SER A 13 -27.18 -1.08 -6.23
C SER A 13 -25.78 -1.62 -5.93
N VAL A 14 -25.17 -2.33 -6.87
CA VAL A 14 -23.79 -2.85 -6.71
C VAL A 14 -22.80 -1.72 -6.44
N ALA A 15 -22.95 -0.58 -7.11
CA ALA A 15 -22.12 0.60 -6.87
C ALA A 15 -22.34 1.18 -5.45
N ALA A 16 -23.58 1.20 -4.96
CA ALA A 16 -23.86 1.67 -3.59
C ALA A 16 -23.29 0.71 -2.53
N LEU A 17 -23.37 -0.60 -2.75
CA LEU A 17 -22.74 -1.61 -1.89
C LEU A 17 -21.22 -1.43 -1.84
N PHE A 18 -20.57 -1.29 -3.00
CA PHE A 18 -19.14 -1.03 -3.07
C PHE A 18 -18.73 0.22 -2.30
N ASN A 19 -19.40 1.36 -2.55
CA ASN A 19 -19.10 2.61 -1.86
C ASN A 19 -19.31 2.47 -0.35
N ASN A 20 -20.29 1.67 0.08
CA ASN A 20 -20.51 1.36 1.48
C ASN A 20 -19.35 0.54 2.10
N CYS A 21 -18.83 -0.46 1.38
CA CYS A 21 -17.67 -1.24 1.81
C CYS A 21 -16.43 -0.36 2.00
N VAL A 22 -16.05 0.42 0.98
CA VAL A 22 -14.87 1.31 1.06
C VAL A 22 -15.05 2.34 2.19
N ASN A 23 -16.21 2.99 2.28
CA ASN A 23 -16.49 3.95 3.34
C ASN A 23 -16.45 3.34 4.76
N THR A 24 -16.64 2.03 4.92
CA THR A 24 -16.63 1.42 6.26
C THR A 24 -15.25 1.45 6.92
N PHE A 25 -14.17 1.40 6.13
CA PHE A 25 -12.80 1.47 6.62
C PHE A 25 -12.50 2.76 7.39
N GLU A 26 -13.04 3.90 6.96
CA GLU A 26 -12.84 5.21 7.63
C GLU A 26 -13.32 5.22 9.10
N TYR A 27 -14.22 4.31 9.47
CA TYR A 27 -14.80 4.23 10.81
C TYR A 27 -14.14 3.19 11.71
N ILE A 28 -13.10 2.51 11.22
CA ILE A 28 -12.35 1.51 11.98
C ILE A 28 -11.24 2.21 12.75
N GLN A 29 -11.25 2.03 14.07
CA GLN A 29 -10.20 2.48 14.98
C GLN A 29 -9.46 1.28 15.55
N LEU A 30 -8.19 1.45 15.92
CA LEU A 30 -7.38 0.40 16.54
C LEU A 30 -7.16 0.72 18.03
N SER A 31 -7.46 -0.24 18.90
CA SER A 31 -7.26 -0.08 20.35
C SER A 31 -5.78 0.00 20.75
N ARG A 32 -5.50 0.52 21.94
CA ARG A 32 -4.13 0.54 22.51
C ARG A 32 -3.53 -0.86 22.73
N HIS A 33 -4.33 -1.93 22.70
CA HIS A 33 -3.83 -3.31 22.78
C HIS A 33 -2.95 -3.72 21.59
N PHE A 34 -2.99 -2.98 20.48
CA PHE A 34 -2.10 -3.25 19.35
C PHE A 34 -0.63 -2.92 19.65
N GLY A 35 -0.34 -2.09 20.66
CA GLY A 35 1.04 -1.82 21.07
C GLY A 35 1.93 -1.36 19.92
N GLU A 36 3.10 -1.99 19.81
CA GLU A 36 4.11 -1.71 18.78
C GLU A 36 3.63 -2.06 17.36
N ASP A 37 2.66 -2.96 17.21
CA ASP A 37 2.13 -3.38 15.90
C ASP A 37 1.12 -2.40 15.31
N TYR A 38 0.64 -1.42 16.08
CA TYR A 38 -0.41 -0.48 15.68
C TYR A 38 -0.19 0.11 14.28
N GLN A 39 0.99 0.68 14.05
CA GLN A 39 1.26 1.42 12.84
C GLN A 39 1.27 0.52 11.61
N ARG A 40 1.83 -0.69 11.76
CA ARG A 40 1.85 -1.71 10.71
C ARG A 40 0.44 -2.23 10.42
N CYS A 41 -0.34 -2.50 11.47
CA CYS A 41 -1.73 -2.94 11.33
C CYS A 41 -2.61 -1.89 10.66
N GLN A 42 -2.45 -0.61 11.00
CA GLN A 42 -3.16 0.48 10.34
C GLN A 42 -2.79 0.54 8.85
N LEU A 43 -1.50 0.49 8.52
CA LEU A 43 -1.07 0.53 7.12
C LEU A 43 -1.56 -0.67 6.31
N ARG A 44 -1.62 -1.86 6.91
CA ARG A 44 -2.24 -3.05 6.28
C ARG A 44 -3.72 -2.83 5.98
N LEU A 45 -4.46 -2.22 6.91
CA LEU A 45 -5.87 -1.87 6.71
C LEU A 45 -6.04 -0.85 5.58
N ASP A 46 -5.18 0.17 5.54
CA ASP A 46 -5.16 1.19 4.49
C ASP A 46 -4.86 0.59 3.09
N ILE A 47 -3.97 -0.41 3.03
CA ILE A 47 -3.65 -1.12 1.78
C ILE A 47 -4.85 -1.95 1.30
N ALA A 48 -5.54 -2.64 2.21
CA ALA A 48 -6.76 -3.36 1.87
C ALA A 48 -7.87 -2.42 1.34
N GLU A 49 -8.04 -1.25 1.97
CA GLU A 49 -8.98 -0.21 1.51
C GLU A 49 -8.60 0.31 0.11
N THR A 50 -7.34 0.71 -0.07
CA THR A 50 -6.87 1.28 -1.34
C THR A 50 -6.94 0.26 -2.47
N ARG A 51 -6.65 -1.02 -2.23
CA ARG A 51 -6.79 -2.11 -3.21
C ARG A 51 -8.26 -2.31 -3.63
N LEU A 52 -9.19 -2.39 -2.68
CA LEU A 52 -10.63 -2.46 -2.99
C LEU A 52 -11.07 -1.22 -3.79
N GLY A 53 -10.64 -0.03 -3.38
CA GLY A 53 -10.87 1.22 -4.12
C GLY A 53 -10.35 1.18 -5.56
N ARG A 54 -9.17 0.59 -5.77
CA ARG A 54 -8.53 0.45 -7.09
C ARG A 54 -9.32 -0.45 -8.02
N TRP A 55 -9.83 -1.56 -7.52
CA TRP A 55 -10.74 -2.42 -8.29
C TRP A 55 -11.96 -1.64 -8.78
N GLY A 56 -12.62 -0.89 -7.89
CA GLY A 56 -13.82 -0.10 -8.25
C GLY A 56 -13.54 0.98 -9.29
N GLU A 57 -12.40 1.64 -9.21
CA GLU A 57 -11.94 2.59 -10.23
C GLU A 57 -11.67 1.88 -11.57
N ALA A 58 -10.99 0.73 -11.54
CA ALA A 58 -10.61 0.00 -12.75
C ALA A 58 -11.82 -0.55 -13.53
N VAL A 59 -12.87 -1.00 -12.85
CA VAL A 59 -14.13 -1.43 -13.50
C VAL A 59 -15.09 -0.26 -13.80
N GLY A 60 -14.73 0.97 -13.40
CA GLY A 60 -15.59 2.14 -13.56
C GLY A 60 -16.91 2.04 -12.80
N ILE A 61 -16.89 1.50 -11.58
CA ILE A 61 -18.09 1.06 -10.84
C ILE A 61 -19.18 2.12 -10.68
N ASN A 62 -18.80 3.39 -10.58
CA ASN A 62 -19.73 4.51 -10.43
C ASN A 62 -20.25 5.08 -11.76
N ASN A 63 -19.65 4.68 -12.89
CA ASN A 63 -19.95 5.21 -14.23
C ASN A 63 -20.60 4.17 -15.15
N ASP A 64 -20.39 2.88 -14.88
CA ASP A 64 -20.97 1.80 -15.67
C ASP A 64 -22.38 1.44 -15.17
N VAL A 65 -23.35 1.58 -16.07
CA VAL A 65 -24.78 1.35 -15.83
C VAL A 65 -25.08 -0.05 -15.30
N ARG A 66 -24.23 -1.04 -15.59
CA ARG A 66 -24.42 -2.42 -15.11
C ARG A 66 -24.38 -2.51 -13.58
N PHE A 67 -23.62 -1.63 -12.92
CA PHE A 67 -23.51 -1.59 -11.46
C PHE A 67 -24.58 -0.71 -10.78
N ALA A 68 -25.41 0.00 -11.55
CA ALA A 68 -26.44 0.88 -11.03
C ALA A 68 -27.71 0.15 -10.56
N SER A 69 -27.83 -1.16 -10.85
CA SER A 69 -28.98 -1.99 -10.45
C SER A 69 -28.71 -2.76 -9.15
N ALA A 70 -29.76 -2.97 -8.34
CA ALA A 70 -29.74 -3.89 -7.19
C ALA A 70 -29.96 -5.36 -7.61
N THR A 71 -30.44 -5.57 -8.84
CA THR A 71 -30.69 -6.90 -9.43
C THR A 71 -29.99 -6.96 -10.81
N PRO A 72 -28.65 -7.07 -10.85
CA PRO A 72 -27.90 -7.16 -12.09
C PRO A 72 -28.19 -8.49 -12.80
N THR A 73 -28.28 -8.43 -14.13
CA THR A 73 -28.47 -9.61 -15.00
C THR A 73 -27.16 -10.18 -15.50
N ASP A 74 -26.12 -9.34 -15.60
CA ASP A 74 -24.76 -9.75 -15.97
C ASP A 74 -24.18 -10.67 -14.89
N LYS A 75 -23.64 -11.81 -15.32
CA LYS A 75 -23.14 -12.87 -14.41
C LYS A 75 -21.94 -12.39 -13.58
N ALA A 76 -21.01 -11.63 -14.18
CA ALA A 76 -19.84 -11.12 -13.47
C ALA A 76 -20.26 -10.04 -12.46
N VAL A 77 -21.18 -9.15 -12.84
CA VAL A 77 -21.70 -8.12 -11.93
C VAL A 77 -22.51 -8.73 -10.78
N LYS A 78 -23.29 -9.78 -11.04
CA LYS A 78 -23.99 -10.54 -9.99
C LYS A 78 -23.02 -11.26 -9.04
N GLY A 79 -21.92 -11.80 -9.58
CA GLY A 79 -20.84 -12.36 -8.76
C GLY A 79 -20.20 -11.30 -7.87
N ALA A 80 -19.91 -10.12 -8.44
CA ALA A 80 -19.35 -9.00 -7.70
C ALA A 80 -20.29 -8.50 -6.58
N GLN A 81 -21.59 -8.46 -6.85
CA GLN A 81 -22.59 -8.12 -5.84
C GLN A 81 -22.50 -9.07 -4.63
N GLY A 82 -22.49 -10.39 -4.86
CA GLY A 82 -22.40 -11.37 -3.78
C GLY A 82 -21.13 -11.21 -2.94
N ILE A 83 -19.99 -10.97 -3.58
CA ILE A 83 -18.73 -10.74 -2.87
C ILE A 83 -18.77 -9.44 -2.05
N LEU A 84 -19.38 -8.37 -2.59
CA LEU A 84 -19.54 -7.12 -1.84
C LEU A 84 -20.50 -7.28 -0.65
N GLU A 85 -21.54 -8.09 -0.79
CA GLU A 85 -22.43 -8.47 0.33
C GLU A 85 -21.66 -9.26 1.41
N ASP A 86 -20.78 -10.20 1.02
CA ASP A 86 -19.92 -10.92 1.96
C ASP A 86 -18.95 -9.99 2.72
N ILE A 87 -18.40 -8.97 2.05
CA ILE A 87 -17.56 -7.94 2.69
C ILE A 87 -18.38 -7.14 3.71
N VAL A 88 -19.62 -6.76 3.38
CA VAL A 88 -20.53 -6.08 4.32
C VAL A 88 -20.77 -6.94 5.56
N ASP A 89 -21.10 -8.21 5.37
CA ASP A 89 -21.36 -9.16 6.46
C ASP A 89 -20.14 -9.35 7.36
N CYS A 90 -18.93 -9.35 6.77
CA CYS A 90 -17.68 -9.38 7.52
C CYS A 90 -17.53 -8.18 8.45
N PHE A 91 -17.76 -6.97 7.93
CA PHE A 91 -17.70 -5.75 8.74
C PHE A 91 -18.76 -5.73 9.83
N GLU A 92 -19.98 -6.17 9.54
CA GLU A 92 -21.04 -6.27 10.54
C GLU A 92 -20.67 -7.24 11.67
N ALA A 93 -20.11 -8.41 11.33
CA ALA A 93 -19.67 -9.39 12.32
C ALA A 93 -18.57 -8.81 13.22
N ALA A 94 -17.60 -8.09 12.63
CA ALA A 94 -16.55 -7.41 13.36
C ALA A 94 -17.10 -6.31 14.29
N GLN A 95 -18.05 -5.50 13.82
CA GLN A 95 -18.72 -4.47 14.62
C GLN A 95 -19.54 -5.07 15.76
N LYS A 96 -20.27 -6.18 15.51
CA LYS A 96 -21.01 -6.91 16.55
C LYS A 96 -20.04 -7.42 17.63
N LYS A 97 -18.87 -7.96 17.24
CA LYS A 97 -17.82 -8.37 18.17
C LYS A 97 -17.27 -7.17 18.97
N SER A 98 -16.97 -6.06 18.31
CA SER A 98 -16.49 -4.82 18.92
C SER A 98 -17.47 -4.30 19.99
N ARG A 99 -18.77 -4.24 19.68
CA ARG A 99 -19.82 -3.81 20.62
C ARG A 99 -19.92 -4.71 21.84
N ARG A 100 -19.86 -6.03 21.64
CA ARG A 100 -19.89 -7.00 22.75
C ARG A 100 -18.69 -6.83 23.66
N TYR A 101 -17.51 -6.52 23.11
CA TYR A 101 -16.33 -6.19 23.90
C TYR A 101 -16.51 -4.87 24.66
N ALA A 102 -16.94 -3.82 23.96
CA ALA A 102 -17.12 -2.49 24.55
C ALA A 102 -18.15 -2.46 25.70
N GLY A 103 -19.19 -3.31 25.62
CA GLY A 103 -20.20 -3.41 26.67
C GLY A 103 -19.75 -4.08 27.97
N ARG A 104 -18.59 -4.74 27.98
CA ARG A 104 -18.06 -5.47 29.16
C ARG A 104 -16.71 -4.98 29.67
N ALA A 105 -15.99 -4.21 28.87
CA ALA A 105 -14.62 -3.79 29.16
C ALA A 105 -14.57 -2.47 29.93
N ASP A 106 -13.50 -2.29 30.71
CA ASP A 106 -13.28 -1.06 31.46
C ASP A 106 -12.87 0.10 30.54
N LYS A 107 -13.10 1.35 30.97
CA LYS A 107 -12.80 2.54 30.15
C LYS A 107 -11.34 2.60 29.67
N GLN A 108 -10.40 2.06 30.46
CA GLN A 108 -8.98 2.04 30.11
C GLN A 108 -8.68 1.09 28.95
N GLU A 109 -9.45 0.01 28.80
CA GLU A 109 -9.34 -0.95 27.70
C GLU A 109 -9.95 -0.43 26.38
N LEU A 110 -10.77 0.62 26.47
CA LEU A 110 -11.46 1.22 25.33
C LEU A 110 -10.68 2.34 24.65
N VAL A 111 -9.46 2.64 25.14
CA VAL A 111 -8.61 3.67 24.56
C VAL A 111 -8.14 3.21 23.19
N VAL A 112 -8.24 4.09 22.20
CA VAL A 112 -7.79 3.88 20.82
C VAL A 112 -6.56 4.70 20.52
N TYR A 113 -5.81 4.27 19.51
CA TYR A 113 -4.79 5.08 18.89
C TYR A 113 -5.40 6.20 18.04
N ASP A 114 -4.65 7.29 17.91
CA ASP A 114 -4.90 8.39 17.00
C ASP A 114 -3.71 8.60 16.05
N ASN A 115 -3.90 9.44 15.03
CA ASN A 115 -2.88 9.67 14.01
C ASN A 115 -1.58 10.26 14.57
N ASN A 116 -1.62 10.99 15.69
CA ASN A 116 -0.43 11.57 16.32
C ASN A 116 0.42 10.53 17.04
N ASP A 117 -0.13 9.35 17.35
CA ASP A 117 0.63 8.23 17.93
C ASP A 117 1.56 7.54 16.93
N MET A 118 1.38 7.79 15.63
CA MET A 118 2.27 7.26 14.61
C MET A 118 3.56 8.09 14.50
N ASN A 119 4.68 7.42 14.22
CA ASN A 119 5.87 8.10 13.74
C ASN A 119 5.64 8.76 12.35
N PRO A 120 6.48 9.73 11.94
CA PRO A 120 6.25 10.53 10.74
C PRO A 120 6.16 9.76 9.42
N ILE A 121 6.79 8.59 9.29
CA ILE A 121 6.74 7.78 8.05
C ILE A 121 5.35 7.17 7.89
N PHE A 122 4.85 6.51 8.94
CA PHE A 122 3.52 5.91 8.90
C PHE A 122 2.42 6.97 8.80
N GLN A 123 2.58 8.13 9.45
CA GLN A 123 1.64 9.26 9.26
C GLN A 123 1.53 9.68 7.79
N ARG A 124 2.67 9.81 7.09
CA ARG A 124 2.67 10.18 5.66
C ARG A 124 2.03 9.10 4.80
N LEU A 125 2.37 7.82 5.03
CA LEU A 125 1.82 6.71 4.27
C LEU A 125 0.31 6.53 4.50
N HIS A 126 -0.14 6.61 5.76
CA HIS A 126 -1.56 6.58 6.13
C HIS A 126 -2.32 7.74 5.46
N LYS A 127 -1.79 8.97 5.56
CA LYS A 127 -2.38 10.14 4.90
C LYS A 127 -2.47 9.94 3.38
N ARG A 128 -1.42 9.45 2.74
CA ARG A 128 -1.41 9.14 1.30
C ARG A 128 -2.55 8.18 0.94
N SER A 129 -2.70 7.09 1.68
CA SER A 129 -3.77 6.11 1.42
C SER A 129 -5.15 6.75 1.54
N ARG A 130 -5.38 7.56 2.58
CA ARG A 130 -6.62 8.34 2.72
C ARG A 130 -6.85 9.29 1.56
N ASP A 131 -5.83 10.02 1.10
CA ASP A 131 -5.93 10.95 -0.02
C ASP A 131 -6.29 10.20 -1.31
N ILE A 132 -5.75 9.00 -1.54
CA ILE A 132 -6.12 8.12 -2.66
C ILE A 132 -7.60 7.73 -2.56
N THR A 133 -8.04 7.21 -1.41
CA THR A 133 -9.43 6.79 -1.20
C THR A 133 -10.40 7.96 -1.39
N HIS A 134 -10.12 9.12 -0.81
CA HIS A 134 -10.97 10.30 -0.93
C HIS A 134 -11.07 10.81 -2.37
N ARG A 135 -9.99 10.74 -3.16
CA ARG A 135 -10.04 11.10 -4.60
C ARG A 135 -10.98 10.17 -5.37
N ARG A 136 -10.93 8.86 -5.12
CA ARG A 136 -11.77 7.84 -5.77
C ARG A 136 -13.25 7.96 -5.42
N GLN A 137 -13.54 8.34 -4.17
CA GLN A 137 -14.90 8.51 -3.69
C GLN A 137 -15.48 9.91 -3.97
N LYS A 138 -14.73 10.78 -4.65
CA LYS A 138 -15.20 12.15 -4.92
C LYS A 138 -16.48 12.12 -5.75
N GLY A 139 -17.55 12.68 -5.21
CA GLY A 139 -18.85 12.75 -5.87
C GLY A 139 -19.81 11.60 -5.55
N THR A 140 -19.41 10.65 -4.70
CA THR A 140 -20.33 9.63 -4.16
C THR A 140 -21.02 10.15 -2.89
N SER A 141 -22.30 9.82 -2.70
CA SER A 141 -23.01 10.19 -1.47
C SER A 141 -22.61 9.23 -0.35
N ILE A 142 -21.77 9.72 0.56
CA ILE A 142 -21.26 8.92 1.67
C ILE A 142 -22.17 9.05 2.89
N VAL A 143 -22.74 7.94 3.35
CA VAL A 143 -23.50 7.91 4.62
C VAL A 143 -22.53 7.91 5.79
N LYS A 144 -22.69 8.88 6.70
CA LYS A 144 -21.94 8.93 7.96
C LYS A 144 -22.27 7.71 8.83
N LYS A 145 -21.25 7.04 9.33
CA LYS A 145 -21.39 5.89 10.24
C LYS A 145 -20.86 6.23 11.64
N ALA A 146 -21.18 5.39 12.60
CA ALA A 146 -20.55 5.45 13.92
C ALA A 146 -19.16 4.80 13.85
N ALA A 147 -18.14 5.49 14.37
CA ALA A 147 -16.83 4.90 14.59
C ALA A 147 -16.91 3.71 15.55
N TRP A 148 -16.05 2.72 15.33
CA TRP A 148 -15.95 1.51 16.15
C TRP A 148 -14.50 1.01 16.14
N ALA A 149 -14.13 0.26 17.18
CA ALA A 149 -12.75 -0.15 17.37
C ALA A 149 -12.56 -1.66 17.22
N LEU A 150 -11.43 -2.05 16.63
CA LEU A 150 -10.85 -3.38 16.75
C LEU A 150 -9.99 -3.42 18.02
N TYR A 151 -10.21 -4.43 18.85
CA TYR A 151 -9.55 -4.56 20.17
C TYR A 151 -8.43 -5.60 20.19
N ASP A 152 -8.25 -6.37 19.11
CA ASP A 152 -7.23 -7.42 19.03
C ASP A 152 -6.71 -7.59 17.60
N GLY A 153 -5.41 -7.89 17.48
CA GLY A 153 -4.73 -8.06 16.19
C GLY A 153 -5.30 -9.19 15.33
N LYS A 154 -5.75 -10.29 15.95
CA LYS A 154 -6.34 -11.43 15.23
C LYS A 154 -7.60 -11.04 14.46
N SER A 155 -8.40 -10.14 15.01
CA SER A 155 -9.59 -9.64 14.33
C SER A 155 -9.24 -8.79 13.12
N LEU A 156 -8.19 -7.98 13.22
CA LEU A 156 -7.71 -7.18 12.09
C LEU A 156 -7.13 -8.08 11.00
N GLU A 157 -6.24 -9.00 11.34
CA GLU A 157 -5.67 -9.96 10.39
C GLU A 157 -6.77 -10.72 9.65
N LYS A 158 -7.77 -11.23 10.39
CA LYS A 158 -8.91 -11.90 9.78
C LYS A 158 -9.66 -11.02 8.77
N ILE A 159 -9.94 -9.76 9.11
CA ILE A 159 -10.65 -8.84 8.21
C ILE A 159 -9.80 -8.55 6.97
N VAL A 160 -8.51 -8.26 7.16
CA VAL A 160 -7.58 -7.98 6.07
C VAL A 160 -7.44 -9.18 5.14
N ASP A 161 -7.25 -10.39 5.66
CA ASP A 161 -7.10 -11.61 4.87
C ASP A 161 -8.38 -11.96 4.11
N GLN A 162 -9.54 -11.83 4.76
CA GLN A 162 -10.83 -12.08 4.10
C GLN A 162 -11.09 -11.08 2.97
N ILE A 163 -10.91 -9.77 3.23
CA ILE A 163 -11.07 -8.74 2.21
C ILE A 163 -10.09 -8.95 1.06
N THR A 164 -8.84 -9.29 1.36
CA THR A 164 -7.83 -9.60 0.33
C THR A 164 -8.31 -10.72 -0.59
N SER A 165 -8.78 -11.83 -0.01
CA SER A 165 -9.28 -12.97 -0.80
C SER A 165 -10.51 -12.61 -1.65
N TRP A 166 -11.43 -11.81 -1.13
CA TRP A 166 -12.58 -11.31 -1.88
C TRP A 166 -12.18 -10.36 -3.00
N VAL A 167 -11.19 -9.48 -2.78
CA VAL A 167 -10.67 -8.61 -3.84
C VAL A 167 -9.98 -9.43 -4.93
N ASP A 168 -9.24 -10.50 -4.58
CA ASP A 168 -8.70 -11.44 -5.58
C ASP A 168 -9.81 -12.07 -6.44
N GLU A 169 -10.95 -12.41 -5.84
CA GLU A 169 -12.11 -12.93 -6.56
C GLU A 169 -12.78 -11.87 -7.43
N LEU A 170 -12.94 -10.64 -6.94
CA LEU A 170 -13.47 -9.51 -7.70
C LEU A 170 -12.60 -9.19 -8.93
N GLU A 171 -11.27 -9.23 -8.78
CA GLU A 171 -10.33 -9.02 -9.87
C GLU A 171 -10.44 -10.14 -10.92
N LYS A 172 -10.66 -11.41 -10.53
CA LYS A 172 -10.86 -12.52 -11.48
C LYS A 172 -12.14 -12.42 -12.31
N LEU A 173 -13.15 -11.67 -11.84
CA LEU A 173 -14.41 -11.50 -12.55
C LEU A 173 -14.32 -10.51 -13.72
N PHE A 174 -13.29 -9.65 -13.76
CA PHE A 174 -13.15 -8.59 -14.75
C PHE A 174 -11.70 -8.47 -15.26
N PRO A 175 -11.47 -8.33 -16.57
CA PRO A 175 -10.12 -8.18 -17.12
C PRO A 175 -9.59 -6.75 -16.88
N VAL A 176 -9.07 -6.48 -15.68
CA VAL A 176 -8.64 -5.14 -15.23
C VAL A 176 -7.15 -5.00 -14.98
N GLU A 177 -6.34 -6.02 -15.27
CA GLU A 177 -4.94 -6.11 -14.86
C GLU A 177 -4.09 -4.92 -15.34
N THR A 178 -4.25 -4.53 -16.61
CA THR A 178 -3.49 -3.42 -17.21
C THR A 178 -3.85 -2.05 -16.63
N VAL A 179 -5.13 -1.85 -16.30
CA VAL A 179 -5.60 -0.61 -15.65
C VAL A 179 -5.15 -0.59 -14.19
N HIS A 180 -5.25 -1.73 -13.52
CA HIS A 180 -4.83 -1.91 -12.13
C HIS A 180 -3.34 -1.59 -11.94
N GLN A 181 -2.47 -2.10 -12.83
CA GLN A 181 -1.03 -1.81 -12.79
C GLN A 181 -0.72 -0.31 -12.93
N LYS A 182 -1.36 0.37 -13.89
CA LYS A 182 -1.19 1.83 -14.08
C LYS A 182 -1.66 2.62 -12.86
N LEU A 183 -2.76 2.22 -12.25
CA LEU A 183 -3.27 2.87 -11.04
C LEU A 183 -2.28 2.71 -9.87
N VAL A 184 -1.68 1.52 -9.70
CA VAL A 184 -0.64 1.30 -8.67
C VAL A 184 0.57 2.21 -8.90
N GLU A 185 1.05 2.33 -10.15
CA GLU A 185 2.19 3.20 -10.48
C GLU A 185 1.94 4.66 -10.09
N ILE A 186 0.74 5.18 -10.42
CA ILE A 186 0.31 6.53 -10.05
C ILE A 186 0.21 6.68 -8.53
N GLU A 187 -0.35 5.68 -7.84
CA GLU A 187 -0.49 5.72 -6.39
C GLU A 187 0.87 5.87 -5.70
N ILE A 188 1.91 5.19 -6.18
CA ILE A 188 3.24 5.25 -5.56
C ILE A 188 4.10 6.39 -6.08
N GLU A 189 3.71 7.11 -7.13
CA GLU A 189 4.51 8.15 -7.82
C GLU A 189 5.13 9.17 -6.86
N GLU A 190 4.33 9.68 -5.92
CA GLU A 190 4.74 10.72 -4.96
C GLU A 190 5.63 10.19 -3.82
N VAL A 191 5.70 8.86 -3.62
CA VAL A 191 6.54 8.24 -2.57
C VAL A 191 7.98 8.15 -3.08
N GLY A 192 8.83 9.09 -2.66
CA GLY A 192 10.16 9.26 -3.24
C GLY A 192 11.33 8.93 -2.30
N ASP A 193 11.08 8.45 -1.09
CA ASP A 193 12.13 8.04 -0.14
C ASP A 193 12.10 6.52 0.07
N GLU A 194 13.29 5.93 0.13
CA GLU A 194 13.52 4.50 0.22
C GLU A 194 12.87 3.87 1.45
N LEU A 195 12.97 4.54 2.61
CA LEU A 195 12.43 4.03 3.87
C LEU A 195 10.89 3.94 3.85
N SER A 196 10.20 4.94 3.30
CA SER A 196 8.74 4.89 3.11
C SER A 196 8.34 3.82 2.10
N LEU A 197 9.13 3.61 1.04
CA LEU A 197 8.87 2.54 0.07
C LEU A 197 9.07 1.15 0.69
N LYS A 198 10.17 0.89 1.39
CA LYS A 198 10.40 -0.39 2.09
C LYS A 198 9.31 -0.66 3.14
N THR A 199 8.89 0.37 3.87
CA THR A 199 7.75 0.28 4.82
C THR A 199 6.44 -0.08 4.11
N LEU A 200 6.16 0.55 2.96
CA LEU A 200 4.97 0.26 2.15
C LEU A 200 5.01 -1.16 1.57
N GLN A 201 6.17 -1.61 1.10
CA GLN A 201 6.40 -2.96 0.57
C GLN A 201 6.11 -4.02 1.64
N ASP A 202 6.67 -3.85 2.84
CA ASP A 202 6.49 -4.79 3.95
C ASP A 202 5.03 -4.86 4.43
N ALA A 203 4.31 -3.75 4.38
CA ALA A 203 2.89 -3.72 4.71
C ALA A 203 2.02 -4.34 3.60
N ALA A 204 2.39 -4.16 2.33
CA ALA A 204 1.68 -4.69 1.16
C ALA A 204 1.78 -6.21 1.02
N ARG A 205 2.83 -6.82 1.60
CA ARG A 205 3.08 -8.26 1.52
C ARG A 205 1.87 -9.09 1.95
N GLY A 206 1.43 -9.94 1.03
CA GLY A 206 0.28 -10.82 1.20
C GLY A 206 -1.09 -10.13 1.16
N ILE A 207 -1.15 -8.82 0.91
CA ILE A 207 -2.41 -8.05 0.76
C ILE A 207 -2.57 -7.56 -0.67
N ASP A 208 -1.52 -6.97 -1.25
CA ASP A 208 -1.55 -6.35 -2.57
C ASP A 208 -0.25 -6.67 -3.31
N PRO A 209 -0.18 -7.83 -3.99
CA PRO A 209 1.01 -8.25 -4.74
C PRO A 209 1.41 -7.26 -5.83
N THR A 210 0.43 -6.61 -6.48
CA THR A 210 0.71 -5.61 -7.53
C THR A 210 1.40 -4.38 -6.92
N LEU A 211 0.93 -3.91 -5.76
CA LEU A 211 1.59 -2.82 -5.03
C LEU A 211 2.98 -3.24 -4.54
N GLU A 212 3.12 -4.44 -3.97
CA GLU A 212 4.41 -4.96 -3.50
C GLU A 212 5.45 -4.99 -4.63
N ASP A 213 5.07 -5.48 -5.81
CA ASP A 213 5.93 -5.57 -6.98
C ASP A 213 6.30 -4.19 -7.55
N ALA A 214 5.33 -3.28 -7.65
CA ALA A 214 5.57 -1.92 -8.14
C ALA A 214 6.48 -1.11 -7.19
N VAL A 215 6.29 -1.27 -5.88
CA VAL A 215 7.16 -0.65 -4.89
C VAL A 215 8.57 -1.25 -4.94
N ARG A 216 8.71 -2.57 -5.09
CA ARG A 216 10.01 -3.24 -5.28
C ARG A 216 10.76 -2.64 -6.47
N TYR A 217 10.11 -2.58 -7.62
CA TYR A 217 10.69 -1.97 -8.82
C TYR A 217 11.10 -0.50 -8.59
N LYS A 218 10.28 0.26 -7.84
CA LYS A 218 10.60 1.66 -7.53
C LYS A 218 11.77 1.81 -6.57
N VAL A 219 11.93 0.91 -5.60
CA VAL A 219 13.10 0.86 -4.72
C VAL A 219 14.35 0.59 -5.56
N ASP A 220 14.31 -0.41 -6.43
CA ASP A 220 15.42 -0.75 -7.35
C ASP A 220 15.78 0.41 -8.29
N ALA A 221 14.81 1.28 -8.63
CA ALA A 221 15.04 2.47 -9.44
C ALA A 221 15.57 3.68 -8.65
N ILE A 222 15.38 3.71 -7.32
CA ILE A 222 15.92 4.74 -6.42
C ILE A 222 17.31 4.37 -5.93
N GLU A 223 17.62 3.09 -5.84
CA GLU A 223 18.99 2.63 -5.70
C GLU A 223 19.63 2.70 -7.10
N GLY A 224 20.21 3.86 -7.46
CA GLY A 224 20.89 4.02 -8.76
C GLY A 224 21.68 2.77 -9.19
N MET A 225 21.36 2.24 -10.38
CA MET A 225 21.84 0.93 -10.81
C MET A 225 23.25 1.03 -11.38
N ASN A 226 24.19 0.24 -10.85
CA ASN A 226 25.55 0.13 -11.40
C ASN A 226 25.78 -1.32 -11.84
N SER A 227 26.08 -1.51 -13.12
CA SER A 227 26.21 -2.85 -13.71
C SER A 227 27.43 -2.97 -14.63
N ALA A 228 28.10 -4.13 -14.55
CA ALA A 228 29.21 -4.52 -15.41
C ALA A 228 29.01 -5.95 -15.91
N GLY A 229 29.07 -6.17 -17.22
CA GLY A 229 28.83 -7.47 -17.85
C GLY A 229 30.01 -8.44 -17.68
N ASN A 230 31.05 -8.29 -18.49
CA ASN A 230 32.24 -9.14 -18.45
C ASN A 230 33.46 -8.34 -17.96
N VAL A 231 34.01 -8.69 -16.80
CA VAL A 231 35.13 -7.95 -16.20
C VAL A 231 36.37 -8.82 -16.21
N LYS A 232 37.44 -8.35 -16.87
CA LYS A 232 38.75 -8.97 -16.89
C LYS A 232 39.79 -8.02 -16.28
N THR A 233 40.44 -8.46 -15.20
CA THR A 233 41.51 -7.72 -14.53
C THR A 233 42.79 -8.57 -14.56
N GLU A 234 43.91 -7.97 -14.95
CA GLU A 234 45.25 -8.58 -14.97
C GLU A 234 46.22 -7.76 -14.08
N ASP A 235 47.26 -8.42 -13.58
CA ASP A 235 48.30 -7.85 -12.71
C ASP A 235 47.77 -7.19 -11.43
N LEU A 236 48.07 -5.90 -11.20
CA LEU A 236 47.69 -5.12 -10.02
C LEU A 236 46.43 -4.28 -10.26
N ALA A 237 45.64 -4.61 -11.29
CA ALA A 237 44.47 -3.84 -11.65
C ALA A 237 43.37 -3.99 -10.60
N ARG A 238 42.69 -2.88 -10.28
CA ARG A 238 41.59 -2.82 -9.30
C ARG A 238 40.31 -2.39 -10.00
N PHE A 239 39.22 -3.07 -9.66
CA PHE A 239 37.89 -2.80 -10.20
C PHE A 239 36.89 -2.62 -9.05
N GLN A 240 36.08 -1.57 -9.12
CA GLN A 240 34.99 -1.30 -8.19
C GLN A 240 33.69 -1.06 -8.95
N LEU A 241 32.65 -1.79 -8.56
CA LEU A 241 31.27 -1.59 -9.01
C LEU A 241 30.46 -1.03 -7.85
N GLY A 242 29.87 0.15 -8.02
CA GLY A 242 29.08 0.83 -7.01
C GLY A 242 29.46 2.30 -6.82
N ASN A 243 28.62 3.00 -6.06
CA ASN A 243 28.84 4.40 -5.72
C ASN A 243 29.91 4.54 -4.64
N VAL A 244 30.63 5.66 -4.66
CA VAL A 244 31.66 6.02 -3.67
C VAL A 244 31.19 7.27 -2.94
N TYR A 245 31.27 7.25 -1.60
CA TYR A 245 30.90 8.37 -0.76
C TYR A 245 32.11 8.82 0.06
N SER A 246 32.48 10.08 -0.07
CA SER A 246 33.46 10.71 0.82
C SER A 246 32.88 10.92 2.23
N GLU A 247 33.73 11.04 3.25
CA GLU A 247 33.29 11.38 4.62
C GLU A 247 32.47 12.67 4.69
N GLY A 248 32.82 13.68 3.87
CA GLY A 248 32.08 14.93 3.79
C GLY A 248 30.68 14.81 3.17
N ALA A 249 30.47 13.85 2.26
CA ALA A 249 29.14 13.50 1.76
C ALA A 249 28.29 12.77 2.81
N LEU A 250 28.91 11.92 3.65
CA LEU A 250 28.20 11.16 4.68
C LEU A 250 27.77 12.04 5.87
N GLN A 251 28.56 13.07 6.21
CA GLN A 251 28.27 13.97 7.35
C GLN A 251 27.18 15.00 7.08
N ARG A 252 26.96 15.37 5.81
CA ARG A 252 25.78 16.15 5.45
C ARG A 252 24.67 15.13 5.27
N GLU A 253 23.68 15.09 6.16
CA GLU A 253 22.45 14.29 6.05
C GLU A 253 21.57 14.69 4.83
N ILE A 254 22.18 15.04 3.70
CA ILE A 254 21.51 15.19 2.43
C ILE A 254 21.22 13.76 1.99
N LEU A 255 19.95 13.38 2.02
CA LEU A 255 19.43 12.21 1.32
C LEU A 255 19.83 12.31 -0.16
N ILE A 256 20.97 11.73 -0.53
CA ILE A 256 21.42 11.63 -1.92
C ILE A 256 20.46 10.65 -2.59
N LYS A 257 19.46 11.18 -3.29
CA LYS A 257 18.60 10.39 -4.16
C LYS A 257 19.36 10.09 -5.44
N ASP A 258 20.23 9.10 -5.39
CA ASP A 258 20.94 8.65 -6.58
C ASP A 258 19.97 7.99 -7.55
N ARG A 259 19.78 8.56 -8.74
CA ARG A 259 18.98 7.96 -9.82
C ARG A 259 19.82 7.60 -11.04
N THR A 260 21.14 7.57 -10.87
CA THR A 260 22.07 7.27 -11.96
C THR A 260 22.01 5.79 -12.30
N ASN A 261 22.07 5.49 -13.60
CA ASN A 261 22.19 4.14 -14.09
C ASN A 261 23.49 4.06 -14.90
N ASN A 262 24.49 3.38 -14.35
CA ASN A 262 25.78 3.17 -14.98
C ASN A 262 25.86 1.72 -15.47
N LEU A 263 26.04 1.53 -16.77
CA LEU A 263 26.13 0.22 -17.41
C LEU A 263 27.42 0.13 -18.23
N VAL A 264 28.18 -0.94 -18.04
CA VAL A 264 29.30 -1.30 -18.91
C VAL A 264 29.20 -2.76 -19.32
N GLU A 265 29.32 -3.07 -20.61
CA GLU A 265 29.19 -4.46 -21.08
C GLU A 265 30.48 -5.26 -20.87
N THR A 266 31.64 -4.65 -21.05
CA THR A 266 32.94 -5.31 -20.86
C THR A 266 33.97 -4.36 -20.29
N VAL A 267 34.72 -4.82 -19.29
CA VAL A 267 35.84 -4.11 -18.66
C VAL A 267 37.09 -4.97 -18.84
N SER A 268 38.17 -4.36 -19.31
CA SER A 268 39.50 -4.98 -19.37
C SER A 268 40.51 -4.02 -18.75
N ALA A 269 41.14 -4.43 -17.64
CA ALA A 269 42.11 -3.63 -16.91
C ALA A 269 43.40 -4.43 -16.67
N LYS A 270 44.56 -3.80 -16.82
CA LYS A 270 45.90 -4.42 -16.68
C LYS A 270 46.83 -3.54 -15.84
N ASP A 271 48.01 -4.07 -15.51
CA ASP A 271 49.04 -3.34 -14.76
C ASP A 271 48.49 -2.72 -13.47
N GLN A 272 48.70 -1.42 -13.21
CA GLN A 272 48.21 -0.71 -12.02
C GLN A 272 46.89 0.04 -12.26
N SER A 273 46.08 -0.39 -13.23
CA SER A 273 44.83 0.29 -13.60
C SER A 273 43.80 0.26 -12.48
N GLN A 274 43.02 1.35 -12.34
CA GLN A 274 41.89 1.44 -11.41
C GLN A 274 40.65 1.81 -12.21
N VAL A 275 39.59 1.02 -12.06
CA VAL A 275 38.32 1.22 -12.78
C VAL A 275 37.17 1.23 -11.78
N GLN A 276 36.35 2.27 -11.86
CA GLN A 276 35.13 2.41 -11.05
C GLN A 276 33.95 2.58 -11.98
N ILE A 277 32.89 1.80 -11.72
CA ILE A 277 31.60 1.96 -12.37
C ILE A 277 30.58 2.30 -11.28
N GLY A 278 30.25 3.58 -11.18
CA GLY A 278 29.28 4.14 -10.24
C GLY A 278 29.55 5.60 -9.95
N THR A 279 28.66 6.23 -9.18
CA THR A 279 28.71 7.68 -8.93
C THR A 279 29.53 8.00 -7.69
N VAL A 280 30.34 9.07 -7.75
CA VAL A 280 31.18 9.54 -6.63
C VAL A 280 30.53 10.78 -5.99
N TYR A 281 30.35 10.75 -4.67
CA TYR A 281 29.67 11.79 -3.91
C TYR A 281 30.57 12.45 -2.84
N GLY A 282 30.58 13.79 -2.85
CA GLY A 282 31.16 14.66 -1.80
C GLY A 282 32.67 14.82 -1.77
N GLY A 283 33.42 14.18 -2.66
CA GLY A 283 34.88 14.18 -2.60
C GLY A 283 35.46 13.26 -3.66
N LYS A 284 36.78 13.10 -3.68
CA LYS A 284 37.45 12.38 -4.77
C LYS A 284 37.12 10.84 -4.69
N GLY A 285 37.29 10.09 -5.78
CA GLY A 285 36.78 8.69 -5.97
C GLY A 285 37.84 7.58 -5.84
N ILE A 286 37.87 6.49 -6.67
CA ILE A 286 38.92 5.40 -6.76
C ILE A 286 40.36 5.90 -7.03
N TRP A 287 40.69 6.97 -6.35
CA TRP A 287 41.29 8.19 -6.84
C TRP A 287 41.73 9.05 -5.63
N ASP A 288 41.45 8.59 -4.41
CA ASP A 288 41.83 9.24 -3.16
C ASP A 288 43.08 8.54 -2.69
N ASN A 289 44.21 9.26 -2.77
CA ASN A 289 45.54 8.77 -2.42
C ASN A 289 45.62 8.34 -0.96
#